data_AF-A0A150QW91-F1
#
_entry.id   AF-A0A150QW91-F1
#
_cell.length_a   1.000
_cell.length_b   1.000
_cell.length_c   1.000
_cell.angle_alpha   90.00
_cell.angle_beta   90.00
_cell.angle_gamma   90.00
#
_symmetry.space_group_name_H-M   'P 1'
#
loop_
_entity.id
_entity.type
_entity.pdbx_description
1 polymer ?
#
loop_
_entity_poly.entity_id
_entity_poly.type
_entity_poly.pdbx_seq_one_letter_code
_entity_poly.pdbx_strand_id
1 'polypeptide(L)'
;MRCNQGTVVMLLLGGLLGCASTPLPPKELISARKSYERARASAAAELAPTDLHDAREALERAERAFADDDELTEARDLAYLADRRAQLAEALGRMAAAERQRGAALQAYGEVHLALRRRRAPPADPVKPAEPPAQPEVPAARARASGGERPVVIMKGR
;
A
#
# COMPACT_ATOMS: atom_id res chain seq x y z
N MET A 1 -39.15 5.28 76.36
CA MET A 1 -38.36 4.05 76.06
C MET A 1 -38.20 3.94 74.56
N ARG A 2 -37.05 4.38 74.04
CA ARG A 2 -36.64 4.23 72.63
C ARG A 2 -35.44 3.30 72.64
N CYS A 3 -35.63 2.06 72.22
CA CYS A 3 -34.54 1.13 71.97
C CYS A 3 -34.33 1.02 70.46
N ASN A 4 -33.05 0.95 70.10
CA ASN A 4 -32.50 0.41 68.85
C ASN A 4 -32.35 1.35 67.63
N GLN A 5 -31.53 2.39 67.80
CA GLN A 5 -30.88 3.10 66.68
C GLN A 5 -29.33 3.04 66.78
N GLY A 6 -28.79 2.12 67.59
CA GLY A 6 -27.35 2.10 67.93
C GLY A 6 -26.47 1.20 67.06
N THR A 7 -27.02 0.28 66.26
CA THR A 7 -26.22 -0.80 65.65
C THR A 7 -26.05 -0.72 64.13
N VAL A 8 -26.66 0.24 63.43
CA VAL A 8 -26.58 0.33 61.95
C VAL A 8 -25.50 1.31 61.46
N VAL A 9 -24.90 2.13 62.33
CA VAL A 9 -23.96 3.18 61.90
C VAL A 9 -22.51 2.68 61.73
N MET A 10 -22.20 1.44 62.13
CA MET A 10 -20.82 0.94 62.18
C MET A 10 -20.51 -0.09 61.09
N LEU A 11 -20.95 0.16 59.84
CA LEU A 11 -20.61 -0.71 58.70
C LEU A 11 -20.64 0.00 57.33
N LEU A 12 -20.37 1.32 57.31
CA LEU A 12 -20.38 2.14 56.08
C LEU A 12 -19.14 3.04 55.91
N LEU A 13 -18.01 2.71 56.54
CA LEU A 13 -16.81 3.57 56.50
C LEU A 13 -15.50 2.86 56.11
N GLY A 14 -15.51 2.01 55.08
CA GLY A 14 -14.30 1.28 54.68
C GLY A 14 -14.21 0.94 53.19
N GLY A 15 -14.46 1.88 52.28
CA GLY A 15 -14.55 1.55 50.85
C GLY A 15 -13.99 2.55 49.83
N LEU A 16 -13.14 3.52 50.22
CA LEU A 16 -12.68 4.57 49.28
C LEU A 16 -11.15 4.80 49.23
N LEU A 17 -10.33 3.95 49.86
CA LEU A 17 -8.85 4.06 49.80
C LEU A 17 -8.21 3.17 48.71
N GLY A 18 -8.86 3.08 47.56
CA GLY A 18 -8.43 2.25 46.44
C GLY A 18 -8.17 3.02 45.15
N CYS A 19 -7.53 4.20 45.20
CA CYS A 19 -6.79 4.65 44.02
C CYS A 19 -5.56 3.75 43.93
N ALA A 20 -5.68 2.66 43.18
CA ALA A 20 -4.55 1.82 42.82
C ALA A 20 -3.41 2.72 42.31
N SER A 21 -2.22 2.55 42.87
CA SER A 21 -0.99 3.24 42.47
C SER A 21 -0.50 2.77 41.11
N THR A 22 -1.36 2.73 40.09
CA THR A 22 -0.97 2.41 38.72
C THR A 22 -0.07 3.52 38.18
N PRO A 23 1.12 3.19 37.66
CA PRO A 23 2.01 4.19 37.09
C PRO A 23 1.36 4.88 35.90
N LEU A 24 1.75 6.14 35.67
CA LEU A 24 1.23 6.93 34.57
C LEU A 24 1.91 6.48 33.26
N PRO A 25 1.15 6.23 32.16
CA PRO A 25 1.74 5.81 30.90
C PRO A 25 2.67 6.86 30.33
N PRO A 26 3.80 6.46 29.71
CA PRO A 26 4.70 7.38 29.06
C PRO A 26 4.01 8.07 27.86
N LYS A 27 4.40 9.31 27.58
CA LYS A 27 3.83 10.12 26.49
C LYS A 27 3.97 9.44 25.11
N GLU A 28 5.02 8.63 24.95
CA GLU A 28 5.31 7.84 23.77
C GLU A 28 4.22 6.79 23.54
N LEU A 29 3.76 6.11 24.61
CA LEU A 29 2.68 5.11 24.50
C LEU A 29 1.36 5.75 24.11
N ILE A 30 1.05 6.92 24.67
CA ILE A 30 -0.13 7.70 24.28
C ILE A 30 -0.05 8.12 22.80
N SER A 31 1.13 8.54 22.35
CA SER A 31 1.36 8.92 20.95
C SER A 31 1.21 7.72 20.02
N ALA A 32 1.80 6.58 20.38
CA ALA A 32 1.73 5.34 19.62
C ALA A 32 0.29 4.85 19.45
N ARG A 33 -0.51 4.83 20.52
CA ARG A 33 -1.95 4.51 20.47
C ARG A 33 -2.66 5.41 19.46
N LYS A 34 -2.47 6.73 19.54
CA LYS A 34 -3.11 7.70 18.64
C LYS A 34 -2.66 7.51 17.18
N SER A 35 -1.37 7.31 16.95
CA SER A 35 -0.84 7.11 15.60
C SER A 35 -1.31 5.80 14.98
N TYR A 36 -1.35 4.72 15.75
CA TYR A 36 -1.89 3.44 15.29
C TYR A 36 -3.38 3.57 14.92
N GLU A 37 -4.19 4.24 15.73
CA GLU A 37 -5.60 4.50 15.43
C GLU A 37 -5.78 5.29 14.13
N ARG A 38 -4.97 6.33 13.91
CA ARG A 38 -4.97 7.07 12.63
C ARG A 38 -4.56 6.18 11.45
N ALA A 39 -3.50 5.39 11.60
CA ALA A 39 -3.04 4.48 10.56
C ALA A 39 -4.12 3.44 10.22
N ARG A 40 -4.76 2.84 11.23
CA ARG A 40 -5.84 1.86 11.07
C ARG A 40 -7.08 2.44 10.41
N ALA A 41 -7.38 3.72 10.65
CA ALA A 41 -8.49 4.42 9.99
C ALA A 41 -8.12 4.99 8.60
N SER A 42 -6.88 4.82 8.15
CA SER A 42 -6.39 5.32 6.87
C SER A 42 -6.42 4.26 5.77
N ALA A 43 -5.99 4.64 4.56
CA ALA A 43 -5.79 3.72 3.46
C ALA A 43 -4.80 2.57 3.77
N ALA A 44 -3.98 2.69 4.83
CA ALA A 44 -3.08 1.62 5.26
C ALA A 44 -3.82 0.31 5.59
N ALA A 45 -5.05 0.37 6.10
CA ALA A 45 -5.83 -0.82 6.43
C ALA A 45 -6.05 -1.76 5.23
N GLU A 46 -6.16 -1.18 4.03
CA GLU A 46 -6.38 -1.93 2.80
C GLU A 46 -5.10 -2.03 1.95
N LEU A 47 -4.25 -1.01 1.99
CA LEU A 47 -3.16 -0.82 1.04
C LEU A 47 -1.76 -1.08 1.61
N ALA A 48 -1.61 -1.08 2.94
CA ALA A 48 -0.37 -1.42 3.64
C ALA A 48 -0.66 -2.32 4.87
N PRO A 49 -1.35 -3.46 4.68
CA PRO A 49 -1.83 -4.28 5.79
C PRO A 49 -0.68 -4.91 6.59
N THR A 50 0.42 -5.26 5.94
CA THR A 50 1.61 -5.82 6.59
C THR A 50 2.24 -4.78 7.54
N ASP A 51 2.50 -3.56 7.06
CA ASP A 51 3.07 -2.50 7.90
C ASP A 51 2.14 -2.11 9.04
N LEU A 52 0.82 -2.10 8.80
CA LEU A 52 -0.16 -1.85 9.86
C LEU A 52 -0.16 -2.95 10.91
N HIS A 53 0.03 -4.21 10.50
CA HIS A 53 0.20 -5.33 11.42
C HIS A 53 1.47 -5.21 12.26
N ASP A 54 2.61 -4.88 11.64
CA ASP A 54 3.89 -4.69 12.32
C ASP A 54 3.85 -3.53 13.34
N ALA A 55 3.06 -2.49 13.04
CA ALA A 55 2.77 -1.39 13.96
C ALA A 55 1.92 -1.86 15.15
N ARG A 56 0.91 -2.71 14.91
CA ARG A 56 0.10 -3.30 15.98
C ARG A 56 0.95 -4.17 16.91
N GLU A 57 1.76 -5.07 16.38
CA GLU A 57 2.61 -5.94 17.19
C GLU A 57 3.63 -5.15 18.03
N ALA A 58 4.16 -4.05 17.50
CA ALA A 58 5.02 -3.16 18.26
C ALA A 58 4.25 -2.45 19.39
N LEU A 59 3.05 -1.97 19.13
CA LEU A 59 2.19 -1.37 20.14
C LEU A 59 1.85 -2.37 21.24
N GLU A 60 1.44 -3.60 20.89
CA GLU A 60 1.13 -4.66 21.85
C GLU A 60 2.33 -5.05 22.71
N ARG A 61 3.56 -4.96 22.20
CA ARG A 61 4.78 -5.13 23.02
C ARG A 61 4.98 -3.96 23.99
N ALA A 62 4.77 -2.73 23.53
CA ALA A 62 4.88 -1.55 24.39
C ALA A 62 3.83 -1.53 25.52
N GLU A 63 2.60 -1.96 25.22
CA GLU A 63 1.52 -2.11 26.21
C GLU A 63 1.85 -3.14 27.27
N ARG A 64 2.41 -4.29 26.87
CA ARG A 64 2.83 -5.34 27.80
C ARG A 64 3.95 -4.87 28.72
N ALA A 65 5.02 -4.30 28.16
CA ALA A 65 6.12 -3.76 28.96
C ALA A 65 5.66 -2.66 29.93
N PHE A 66 4.66 -1.86 29.55
CA PHE A 66 4.07 -0.88 30.46
C PHE A 66 3.26 -1.52 31.58
N ALA A 67 2.52 -2.60 31.29
CA ALA A 67 1.70 -3.32 32.29
C ALA A 67 2.53 -4.09 33.33
N ASP A 68 3.79 -4.41 33.00
CA ASP A 68 4.71 -5.12 33.90
C ASP A 68 5.40 -4.17 34.92
N ASP A 69 5.09 -2.86 34.91
CA ASP A 69 5.49 -1.76 35.83
C ASP A 69 7.01 -1.52 36.08
N ASP A 70 7.84 -2.56 36.06
CA ASP A 70 9.30 -2.49 36.27
C ASP A 70 10.07 -2.07 34.99
N GLU A 71 9.39 -2.06 33.84
CA GLU A 71 9.98 -1.87 32.52
C GLU A 71 9.63 -0.51 31.87
N LEU A 72 9.40 0.55 32.66
CA LEU A 72 8.98 1.86 32.13
C LEU A 72 9.90 2.44 31.03
N THR A 73 11.21 2.18 31.11
CA THR A 73 12.17 2.61 30.07
C THR A 73 11.98 1.82 28.77
N GLU A 74 11.84 0.49 28.87
CA GLU A 74 11.60 -0.38 27.73
C GLU A 74 10.23 -0.11 27.10
N ALA A 75 9.19 0.07 27.92
CA ALA A 75 7.87 0.49 27.47
C ALA A 75 7.92 1.80 26.66
N ARG A 76 8.74 2.76 27.10
CA ARG A 76 8.93 4.03 26.38
C ARG A 76 9.59 3.83 25.01
N ASP A 77 10.64 3.02 24.95
CA ASP A 77 11.42 2.81 23.72
C ASP A 77 10.63 1.94 22.72
N LEU A 78 9.92 0.92 23.19
CA LEU A 78 8.99 0.13 22.39
C LEU A 78 7.83 0.99 21.87
N ALA A 79 7.28 1.88 22.71
CA ALA A 79 6.24 2.80 22.29
C ALA A 79 6.74 3.78 21.21
N TYR A 80 7.97 4.28 21.32
CA TYR A 80 8.58 5.10 20.27
C TYR A 80 8.66 4.33 18.94
N LEU A 81 9.10 3.07 18.98
CA LEU A 81 9.15 2.22 17.79
C LEU A 81 7.75 1.99 17.20
N ALA A 82 6.75 1.73 18.04
CA ALA A 82 5.36 1.53 17.63
C ALA A 82 4.78 2.79 16.96
N ASP A 83 5.04 3.98 17.51
CA ASP A 83 4.63 5.26 16.92
C ASP A 83 5.23 5.45 15.51
N ARG A 84 6.53 5.15 15.34
CA ARG A 84 7.20 5.24 14.02
C ARG A 84 6.66 4.24 13.01
N ARG A 85 6.39 3.00 13.41
CA ARG A 85 5.79 1.98 12.54
C ARG A 85 4.38 2.36 12.11
N ALA A 86 3.57 2.90 13.02
CA ALA A 86 2.23 3.39 12.68
C ALA A 86 2.28 4.55 11.66
N GLN A 87 3.17 5.52 11.85
CA GLN A 87 3.38 6.62 10.91
C GLN A 87 3.84 6.11 9.53
N LEU A 88 4.73 5.11 9.51
CA LEU A 88 5.20 4.47 8.28
C LEU A 88 4.05 3.77 7.54
N ALA A 89 3.25 2.95 8.24
CA ALA A 89 2.10 2.27 7.66
C ALA A 89 1.11 3.28 7.05
N GLU A 90 0.79 4.36 7.78
CA GLU A 90 -0.07 5.45 7.30
C GLU A 90 0.50 6.10 6.02
N ALA A 91 1.81 6.38 6.00
CA ALA A 91 2.46 6.97 4.84
C ALA A 91 2.46 6.04 3.62
N LEU A 92 2.76 4.75 3.81
CA LEU A 92 2.73 3.75 2.74
C LEU A 92 1.33 3.56 2.18
N GLY A 93 0.31 3.52 3.06
CA GLY A 93 -1.09 3.50 2.63
C GLY A 93 -1.46 4.71 1.78
N ARG A 94 -1.03 5.91 2.17
CA ARG A 94 -1.23 7.13 1.36
C ARG A 94 -0.49 7.08 0.02
N MET A 95 0.74 6.59 0.01
CA MET A 95 1.53 6.45 -1.22
C MET A 95 0.84 5.51 -2.20
N ALA A 96 0.43 4.32 -1.75
CA ALA A 96 -0.29 3.35 -2.57
C ALA A 96 -1.63 3.90 -3.08
N ALA A 97 -2.37 4.66 -2.26
CA ALA A 97 -3.59 5.33 -2.71
C ALA A 97 -3.32 6.36 -3.80
N ALA A 98 -2.27 7.18 -3.63
CA ALA A 98 -1.87 8.18 -4.62
C ALA A 98 -1.42 7.54 -5.94
N GLU A 99 -0.71 6.41 -5.90
CA GLU A 99 -0.34 5.65 -7.10
C GLU A 99 -1.55 5.11 -7.86
N ARG A 100 -2.54 4.57 -7.15
CA ARG A 100 -3.81 4.13 -7.76
C ARG A 100 -4.55 5.29 -8.43
N GLN A 101 -4.64 6.43 -7.73
CA GLN A 101 -5.27 7.64 -8.28
C GLN A 101 -4.53 8.14 -9.52
N ARG A 102 -3.19 8.13 -9.50
CA ARG A 102 -2.37 8.49 -10.66
C ARG A 102 -2.62 7.58 -11.85
N GLY A 103 -2.69 6.25 -11.62
CA GLY A 103 -3.00 5.28 -12.67
C GLY A 103 -4.37 5.54 -13.32
N ALA A 104 -5.41 5.75 -12.50
CA ALA A 104 -6.75 6.07 -12.98
C ALA A 104 -6.78 7.38 -13.78
N ALA A 105 -6.08 8.42 -13.31
CA ALA A 105 -6.00 9.70 -14.01
C ALA A 105 -5.32 9.57 -15.39
N LEU A 106 -4.25 8.76 -15.49
CA LEU A 106 -3.56 8.51 -16.76
C LEU A 106 -4.44 7.74 -17.75
N GLN A 107 -5.23 6.77 -17.28
CA GLN A 107 -6.18 6.05 -18.13
C GLN A 107 -7.26 6.99 -18.68
N ALA A 108 -7.90 7.78 -17.80
CA ALA A 108 -8.90 8.76 -18.20
C ALA A 108 -8.33 9.79 -19.20
N TYR A 109 -7.10 10.25 -18.97
CA TYR A 109 -6.41 11.14 -19.90
C TYR A 109 -6.24 10.50 -21.29
N GLY A 110 -5.83 9.23 -21.34
CA GLY A 110 -5.66 8.47 -22.57
C GLY A 110 -6.97 8.32 -23.36
N GLU A 111 -8.07 8.01 -22.67
CA GLU A 111 -9.40 7.90 -23.28
C GLU A 111 -9.86 9.21 -23.90
N VAL A 112 -9.71 10.32 -23.19
CA VAL A 112 -10.05 11.67 -23.70
C VAL A 112 -9.19 12.00 -24.92
N HIS A 113 -7.88 11.72 -24.87
CA HIS A 113 -6.98 11.98 -25.98
C HIS A 113 -7.36 11.16 -27.23
N LEU A 114 -7.73 9.89 -27.07
CA LEU A 114 -8.20 9.03 -28.16
C LEU A 114 -9.54 9.51 -28.73
N ALA A 115 -10.48 9.94 -27.86
CA ALA A 115 -11.76 10.47 -28.28
C ALA A 115 -11.61 11.75 -29.12
N LEU A 116 -10.71 12.65 -28.72
CA LEU A 116 -10.39 13.86 -29.48
C LEU A 116 -9.77 13.52 -30.85
N ARG A 117 -8.83 12.57 -30.90
CA ARG A 117 -8.24 12.11 -32.16
C ARG A 117 -9.29 11.50 -33.09
N ARG A 118 -10.21 10.69 -32.56
CA ARG A 118 -11.31 10.08 -33.33
C ARG A 118 -12.25 11.14 -33.90
N ARG A 119 -12.58 12.20 -33.14
CA ARG A 119 -13.40 13.31 -33.63
C ARG A 119 -12.71 14.15 -34.71
N ARG A 120 -11.37 14.28 -34.65
CA ARG A 120 -10.60 15.06 -35.62
C ARG A 120 -10.26 14.26 -36.89
N ALA A 121 -10.28 12.93 -36.84
CA ALA A 121 -10.03 12.10 -38.01
C ALA A 121 -11.09 12.42 -39.08
N PRO A 122 -10.71 12.84 -40.30
CA PRO A 122 -11.67 13.01 -41.37
C PRO A 122 -12.39 11.68 -41.63
N PRO A 123 -13.63 11.70 -42.17
CA PRO A 123 -14.28 10.48 -42.61
C PRO A 123 -13.30 9.75 -43.53
N ALA A 124 -13.05 8.47 -43.25
CA ALA A 124 -12.28 7.67 -44.17
C ALA A 124 -13.06 7.61 -45.48
N ASP A 125 -12.56 8.29 -46.52
CA ASP A 125 -12.96 7.95 -47.87
C ASP A 125 -12.76 6.44 -48.02
N PRO A 126 -13.71 5.70 -48.61
CA PRO A 126 -13.50 4.27 -48.83
C PRO A 126 -12.19 4.14 -49.59
N VAL A 127 -11.18 3.57 -48.95
CA VAL A 127 -9.91 3.25 -49.60
C VAL A 127 -10.30 2.30 -50.71
N LYS A 128 -10.35 2.84 -51.94
CA LYS A 128 -10.48 2.06 -53.16
C LYS A 128 -9.44 0.95 -53.03
N PRO A 129 -9.81 -0.34 -53.18
CA PRO A 129 -8.87 -1.44 -52.98
C PRO A 129 -7.57 -1.08 -53.67
N ALA A 130 -6.45 -1.10 -52.92
CA ALA A 130 -5.15 -0.78 -53.47
C ALA A 130 -4.99 -1.65 -54.72
N GLU A 131 -4.89 -0.99 -55.87
CA GLU A 131 -4.55 -1.67 -57.11
C GLU A 131 -3.23 -2.41 -56.82
N PRO A 132 -3.17 -3.74 -57.07
CA PRO A 132 -1.99 -4.51 -56.71
C PRO A 132 -0.77 -3.82 -57.30
N PRO A 133 0.34 -3.70 -56.54
CA PRO A 133 1.49 -2.93 -57.00
C PRO A 133 1.86 -3.40 -58.39
N ALA A 134 1.91 -2.47 -59.35
CA ALA A 134 2.42 -2.74 -60.68
C ALA A 134 3.77 -3.42 -60.51
N GLN A 135 3.87 -4.64 -61.04
CA GLN A 135 5.10 -5.42 -60.95
C GLN A 135 6.23 -4.56 -61.52
N PRO A 136 7.38 -4.42 -60.83
CA PRO A 136 8.50 -3.70 -61.40
C PRO A 136 8.88 -4.38 -62.71
N GLU A 137 8.80 -3.65 -63.82
CA GLU A 137 9.30 -4.11 -65.11
C GLU A 137 10.79 -4.39 -64.95
N VAL A 138 11.14 -5.68 -64.90
CA VAL A 138 12.52 -6.13 -64.80
C VAL A 138 13.18 -5.85 -66.14
N PRO A 139 14.15 -4.93 -66.26
CA PRO A 139 14.83 -4.73 -67.54
C PRO A 139 15.55 -6.03 -67.90
N ALA A 140 15.34 -6.49 -69.14
CA ALA A 140 15.87 -7.73 -69.68
C ALA A 140 17.37 -7.87 -69.38
N ALA A 141 17.69 -8.81 -68.50
CA ALA A 141 19.07 -9.19 -68.20
C ALA A 141 19.74 -9.70 -69.48
N ARG A 142 20.72 -8.94 -69.98
CA ARG A 142 21.63 -9.40 -71.03
C ARG A 142 22.38 -10.63 -70.51
N ALA A 143 22.22 -11.73 -71.23
CA ALA A 143 22.94 -12.98 -71.03
C ALA A 143 24.46 -12.76 -70.95
N ARG A 144 25.06 -13.21 -69.84
CA ARG A 144 26.44 -13.71 -69.84
C ARG A 144 26.53 -14.96 -68.99
N ALA A 145 27.25 -15.90 -69.55
CA ALA A 145 27.25 -17.31 -69.24
C ALA A 145 28.08 -17.67 -67.99
N SER A 146 27.96 -18.96 -67.64
CA SER A 146 29.00 -19.81 -67.07
C SER A 146 29.13 -19.88 -65.54
N GLY A 147 28.61 -20.99 -65.00
CA GLY A 147 29.51 -21.97 -64.39
C GLY A 147 29.28 -22.32 -62.92
N GLY A 148 28.83 -23.55 -62.67
CA GLY A 148 29.35 -24.38 -61.58
C GLY A 148 28.48 -24.52 -60.33
N GLU A 149 27.68 -25.59 -60.29
CA GLU A 149 27.18 -26.17 -59.04
C GLU A 149 28.31 -26.71 -58.16
N ARG A 150 28.22 -26.47 -56.84
CA ARG A 150 28.70 -27.43 -55.82
C ARG A 150 27.73 -27.42 -54.62
N PRO A 151 27.27 -28.57 -54.10
CA PRO A 151 26.35 -28.62 -52.97
C PRO A 151 27.07 -28.43 -51.63
N VAL A 152 26.45 -27.68 -50.73
CA VAL A 152 26.92 -27.45 -49.35
C VAL A 152 26.41 -28.58 -48.44
N VAL A 153 27.34 -29.28 -47.79
CA VAL A 153 27.06 -30.27 -46.73
C VAL A 153 26.81 -29.54 -45.41
N ILE A 154 25.65 -29.79 -44.80
CA ILE A 154 25.22 -29.22 -43.53
C ILE A 154 25.88 -29.98 -42.37
N MET A 155 26.70 -29.31 -41.57
CA MET A 155 27.06 -29.78 -40.23
C MET A 155 26.21 -29.06 -39.19
N LYS A 156 25.40 -29.84 -38.46
CA LYS A 156 24.58 -29.39 -37.33
C LYS A 156 25.40 -29.57 -36.06
N GLY A 157 25.90 -28.46 -35.53
CA GLY A 157 26.58 -28.40 -34.22
C GLY A 157 25.57 -28.32 -33.09
N ARG A 158 25.83 -29.11 -32.05
CA ARG A 158 25.05 -29.29 -30.81
C ARG A 158 25.18 -28.08 -29.88
#